data_AF-A0A8S2PQQ4-F1
#
_entry.id   AF-A0A8S2PQQ4-F1
#
_cell.length_a   1.000
_cell.length_b   1.000
_cell.length_c   1.000
_cell.angle_alpha   90.00
_cell.angle_beta   90.00
_cell.angle_gamma   90.00
#
_symmetry.space_group_name_H-M   'P 1'
#
loop_
_entity.id
_entity.type
_entity.pdbx_description
1 polymer ?
#
loop_
_entity_poly.entity_id
_entity_poly.type
_entity_poly.pdbx_seq_one_letter_code
_entity_poly.pdbx_strand_id
1 'polypeptide(L)' 'MPRTYIKKGRGPRYSKDDFEAAIREISNGGDIRAVGRKYNIPFSTLQLHNASQAAHLGAGRSTHFT' A
#
# COMPACT_ATOMS: atom_id res chain seq x y z
N MET A 1 32.97 -14.82 -4.00
CA MET A 1 32.79 -13.35 -3.99
C MET A 1 31.82 -12.98 -2.86
N PRO A 2 32.12 -11.97 -2.01
CA PRO A 2 31.20 -11.57 -0.93
C PRO A 2 29.94 -10.90 -1.49
N ARG A 3 28.76 -11.25 -0.95
CA ARG A 3 27.48 -10.59 -1.28
C ARG A 3 27.36 -9.29 -0.48
N THR A 4 27.41 -8.14 -1.16
CA THR A 4 27.12 -6.84 -0.56
C THR A 4 25.61 -6.63 -0.45
N TYR A 5 25.10 -6.52 0.78
CA TYR A 5 23.68 -6.26 1.01
C TYR A 5 23.41 -4.76 1.12
N ILE A 6 22.56 -4.24 0.24
CA ILE A 6 22.13 -2.84 0.27
C ILE A 6 20.87 -2.74 1.14
N LYS A 7 20.96 -2.01 2.25
CA LYS A 7 19.78 -1.73 3.09
C LYS A 7 18.80 -0.84 2.33
N LYS A 8 17.51 -1.19 2.41
CA LYS A 8 16.43 -0.35 1.89
C LYS A 8 16.33 0.94 2.73
N GLY A 9 15.94 2.05 2.10
CA GLY A 9 15.70 3.33 2.78
C GLY A 9 14.58 3.25 3.81
N ARG A 10 14.58 4.18 4.77
CA ARG A 10 13.71 4.14 5.97
C ARG A 10 12.22 4.45 5.73
N GLY A 11 11.79 4.88 4.55
CA GLY A 11 10.40 5.30 4.39
C GLY A 11 9.83 5.26 2.96
N PRO A 12 8.49 5.34 2.84
CA PRO A 12 7.81 5.49 1.56
C PRO A 12 8.21 6.81 0.90
N ARG A 13 8.21 6.82 -0.43
CA ARG A 13 8.55 8.00 -1.25
C ARG A 13 7.36 8.93 -1.50
N TYR A 14 6.17 8.56 -1.02
CA TYR A 14 4.92 9.27 -1.24
C TYR A 14 4.44 9.91 0.07
N SER A 15 3.75 11.05 -0.04
CA SER A 15 3.11 11.69 1.11
C SER A 15 1.93 10.86 1.60
N LYS A 16 1.56 11.06 2.87
CA LYS A 16 0.33 10.48 3.43
C LYS A 16 -0.91 11.05 2.74
N ASP A 17 -0.89 12.34 2.41
CA ASP A 17 -2.02 13.02 1.76
C ASP A 17 -2.25 12.48 0.34
N ASP A 18 -1.16 12.24 -0.40
CA ASP A 18 -1.20 11.63 -1.74
C ASP A 18 -1.79 10.21 -1.68
N PHE A 19 -1.45 9.46 -0.64
CA PHE A 19 -1.96 8.12 -0.44
C PHE A 19 -3.47 8.11 -0.16
N GLU A 20 -3.96 9.02 0.69
CA GLU A 20 -5.40 9.16 0.96
C GLU A 20 -6.17 9.62 -0.29
N ALA A 21 -5.62 10.55 -1.07
CA ALA A 21 -6.21 10.99 -2.32
C ALA A 21 -6.29 9.83 -3.35
N ALA A 22 -5.22 9.05 -3.49
CA ALA A 22 -5.17 7.89 -4.36
C ALA A 22 -6.25 6.85 -4.01
N ILE A 23 -6.44 6.56 -2.73
CA ILE A 23 -7.48 5.61 -2.29
C ILE A 23 -8.88 6.12 -2.66
N ARG A 24 -9.16 7.41 -2.47
CA ARG A 24 -10.46 8.00 -2.83
C ARG A 24 -10.74 7.91 -4.33
N GLU A 25 -9.73 8.13 -5.16
CA GLU A 25 -9.87 7.96 -6.62
C GLU A 25 -10.16 6.50 -6.98
N ILE A 26 -9.50 5.54 -6.34
CA ILE A 26 -9.76 4.11 -6.56
C ILE A 26 -11.18 3.73 -6.09
N SER A 27 -11.64 4.21 -4.94
CA SER A 27 -13.00 3.93 -4.45
C SER A 27 -14.08 4.50 -5.34
N ASN A 28 -13.80 5.60 -6.06
CA ASN A 28 -14.70 6.19 -7.04
C ASN A 28 -14.69 5.43 -8.39
N GLY A 29 -14.01 4.29 -8.49
CA GLY A 29 -13.91 3.46 -9.70
C GLY A 29 -12.69 3.74 -10.57
N GLY A 30 -11.71 4.50 -10.08
CA GLY A 30 -10.46 4.74 -10.79
C GLY A 30 -9.60 3.48 -10.92
N ASP A 31 -8.89 3.35 -12.05
CA ASP A 31 -7.94 2.25 -12.24
C ASP A 31 -6.72 2.39 -11.31
N ILE A 32 -6.46 1.36 -10.52
CA ILE A 32 -5.36 1.29 -9.54
C ILE A 32 -4.00 1.55 -10.22
N ARG A 33 -3.79 1.06 -11.46
CA ARG A 33 -2.52 1.27 -12.18
C ARG A 33 -2.36 2.72 -12.61
N ALA A 34 -3.41 3.34 -13.12
CA ALA A 34 -3.40 4.76 -13.49
C ALA A 34 -3.18 5.66 -12.27
N VAL A 35 -3.89 5.41 -11.18
CA VAL A 35 -3.78 6.16 -9.92
C VAL A 35 -2.37 6.01 -9.31
N GLY A 36 -1.81 4.80 -9.29
CA GLY A 36 -0.45 4.58 -8.79
C GLY A 36 0.62 5.36 -9.56
N ARG A 37 0.46 5.50 -10.89
CA ARG A 37 1.35 6.34 -11.71
C ARG A 37 1.16 7.82 -11.40
N LYS A 38 -0.07 8.27 -11.23
CA LYS A 38 -0.42 9.68 -10.96
C LYS A 38 0.17 10.17 -9.63
N TYR A 39 0.06 9.39 -8.57
CA TYR A 39 0.53 9.76 -7.24
C TYR A 39 1.94 9.22 -6.91
N ASN A 40 2.62 8.58 -7.87
CA ASN A 40 3.92 7.94 -7.67
C ASN A 40 3.93 6.91 -6.51
N ILE A 41 2.82 6.18 -6.37
CA ILE A 41 2.64 5.15 -5.34
C ILE A 41 2.77 3.78 -6.01
N PRO A 42 3.56 2.84 -5.44
CA PRO A 42 3.67 1.50 -5.98
C PRO A 42 2.31 0.82 -6.09
N PHE A 43 2.04 0.20 -7.25
CA PHE A 43 0.81 -0.55 -7.51
C PHE A 43 0.53 -1.61 -6.44
N SER A 44 1.56 -2.34 -6.02
CA SER A 44 1.45 -3.36 -4.97
C SER A 44 0.96 -2.80 -3.64
N THR A 45 1.34 -1.56 -3.29
CA THR A 45 0.87 -0.89 -2.07
C THR A 45 -0.62 -0.58 -2.16
N LEU A 46 -1.07 0.03 -3.27
CA LEU A 46 -2.48 0.37 -3.48
C LEU A 46 -3.35 -0.90 -3.60
N GLN A 47 -2.86 -1.92 -4.30
CA GLN A 47 -3.55 -3.20 -4.43
C GLN A 47 -3.66 -3.93 -3.09
N LEU A 48 -2.60 -3.94 -2.26
CA LEU A 48 -2.64 -4.55 -0.93
C LEU A 48 -3.66 -3.83 -0.06
N HIS A 49 -3.66 -2.50 -0.06
CA HIS A 49 -4.65 -1.72 0.69
C HIS A 49 -6.08 -2.04 0.21
N ASN A 50 -6.33 -2.00 -1.10
CA ASN A 50 -7.64 -2.30 -1.69
C ASN A 50 -8.09 -3.75 -1.41
N ALA A 51 -7.18 -4.73 -1.53
CA ALA A 51 -7.47 -6.13 -1.24
C ALA A 51 -7.66 -6.40 0.27
N SER A 52 -6.96 -5.66 1.13
CA SER A 52 -7.08 -5.79 2.58
C SER A 52 -8.46 -5.34 3.09
N GLN A 53 -9.14 -4.44 2.39
CA GLN A 53 -10.55 -4.13 2.66
C GLN A 53 -11.50 -5.29 2.30
N ALA A 54 -11.12 -6.14 1.34
CA ALA A 54 -11.95 -7.25 0.87
C ALA A 54 -11.78 -8.55 1.68
N ALA A 55 -10.66 -8.78 2.37
CA ALA A 55 -10.47 -10.00 3.14
C ALA A 55 -9.41 -9.90 4.25
N HIS A 56 -9.87 -9.62 5.47
CA HIS A 56 -9.36 -10.32 6.65
C HIS A 56 -10.50 -10.65 7.64
N LEU A 57 -11.59 -11.23 7.11
CA LEU A 57 -12.65 -11.89 7.89
C LEU A 57 -12.31 -13.37 8.12
N GLY A 58 -11.03 -13.68 8.35
CA GLY A 58 -10.53 -15.03 8.64
C GLY A 58 -10.16 -15.16 10.11
N ALA A 59 -10.65 -16.21 10.77
CA ALA A 59 -10.42 -16.50 12.18
C ALA A 59 -8.91 -16.61 12.49
N GLY A 60 -8.37 -15.70 13.31
CA GLY A 60 -7.05 -15.92 13.92
C GLY A 60 -6.18 -14.71 14.27
N ARG A 61 -6.48 -13.48 13.83
CA ARG A 61 -5.74 -12.29 14.32
C ARG A 61 -6.50 -11.62 15.47
N SER A 62 -6.35 -12.15 16.68
CA SER A 62 -6.68 -11.39 17.89
C SER A 62 -5.61 -10.32 18.08
N THR A 63 -5.95 -9.06 17.86
CA THR A 63 -5.10 -7.94 18.29
C THR A 63 -5.40 -7.65 19.76
N HIS A 64 -4.91 -8.50 20.67
CA HIS A 64 -4.74 -8.11 22.08
C HIS A 64 -3.36 -7.46 22.21
N PHE A 65 -3.35 -6.14 22.37
CA PHE A 65 -2.26 -5.40 22.99
C PHE A 65 -2.74 -5.01 24.38
N THR A 66 -2.27 -5.76 25.39
CA THR A 66 -1.90 -5.35 26.77
C THR A 66 -1.55 -6.62 27.52
#